data_AF-A0A9P5B2Y4-F1
#
_entry.id   AF-A0A9P5B2Y4-F1
#
_cell.length_a   1.000
_cell.length_b   1.000
_cell.length_c   1.000
_cell.angle_alpha   90.00
_cell.angle_beta   90.00
_cell.angle_gamma   90.00
#
_symmetry.space_group_name_H-M   'P 1'
#
loop_
_entity.id
_entity.type
_entity.pdbx_description
1 polymer ?
#
loop_
_entity_poly.entity_id
_entity_poly.type
_entity_poly.pdbx_seq_one_letter_code
_entity_poly.pdbx_strand_id
1 'polypeptide(L)'
;MKDGMAIDLTILRSVATVNPNLFTINAGSNDCIQSHKLVAFRERMDNLLEYLWKTSPLSTVILSTLLLIVDEKVNSRVLDINNHLRDLIMLKEAEGKRIVLADMYSTKGPKLDDLMDGTHPNDDGYKKMAYVWFDAIQKARANGFFLR
;
A
#
# COMPACT_ATOMS: atom_id res chain seq x y z
N MET A 1 -16.50 24.85 3.79
CA MET A 1 -16.79 23.56 4.46
C MET A 1 -17.83 22.81 3.64
N LYS A 2 -17.37 21.91 2.75
CA LYS A 2 -18.10 20.84 2.03
C LYS A 2 -17.25 20.51 0.80
N ASP A 3 -16.45 19.46 0.96
CA ASP A 3 -16.02 18.50 -0.06
C ASP A 3 -15.07 17.52 0.65
N GLY A 4 -15.63 16.89 1.69
CA GLY A 4 -14.99 15.77 2.36
C GLY A 4 -15.00 14.57 1.42
N MET A 5 -13.96 14.51 0.59
CA MET A 5 -13.40 13.34 -0.07
C MET A 5 -14.18 12.04 0.19
N ALA A 6 -15.04 11.68 -0.76
CA ALA A 6 -15.76 10.41 -0.70
C ALA A 6 -14.75 9.27 -0.87
N ILE A 7 -14.42 8.60 0.23
CA ILE A 7 -13.87 7.24 0.18
C ILE A 7 -14.89 6.40 -0.58
N ASP A 8 -14.42 5.60 -1.55
CA ASP A 8 -15.29 4.81 -2.41
C ASP A 8 -16.30 4.01 -1.57
N LEU A 9 -17.60 4.18 -1.88
CA LEU A 9 -18.71 3.50 -1.20
C LEU A 9 -18.55 1.97 -1.19
N THR A 10 -17.82 1.42 -2.15
CA THR A 10 -17.47 0.01 -2.25
C THR A 10 -16.50 -0.42 -1.15
N ILE A 11 -15.48 0.38 -0.86
CA ILE A 11 -14.57 0.15 0.28
C ILE A 11 -15.38 0.23 1.57
N LEU A 12 -16.25 1.24 1.71
CA LEU A 12 -17.06 1.40 2.91
C LEU A 12 -17.92 0.16 3.21
N ARG A 13 -18.62 -0.33 2.20
CA ARG A 13 -19.49 -1.51 2.32
C ARG A 13 -18.69 -2.77 2.58
N SER A 14 -17.58 -2.97 1.89
CA SER A 14 -16.75 -4.17 2.05
C SER A 14 -16.18 -4.26 3.46
N VAL A 15 -15.52 -3.20 3.93
CA VAL A 15 -14.86 -3.19 5.25
C VAL A 15 -15.86 -3.40 6.38
N ALA A 16 -17.02 -2.71 6.32
CA ALA A 16 -18.06 -2.88 7.34
C ALA A 16 -18.68 -4.29 7.33
N THR A 17 -18.74 -4.95 6.17
CA THR A 17 -19.36 -6.28 6.03
C THR A 17 -18.41 -7.40 6.41
N VAL A 18 -17.16 -7.35 5.96
CA VAL A 18 -16.19 -8.44 6.17
C VAL A 18 -15.35 -8.27 7.43
N ASN A 19 -15.31 -7.06 7.99
CA ASN A 19 -14.57 -6.68 9.21
C ASN A 19 -13.19 -7.37 9.33
N PRO A 20 -12.28 -7.15 8.36
CA PRO A 20 -11.04 -7.89 8.29
C PRO A 20 -10.08 -7.43 9.39
N ASN A 21 -9.31 -8.37 9.92
CA ASN A 21 -8.26 -8.10 10.90
C ASN A 21 -6.90 -7.77 10.24
N LEU A 22 -6.79 -7.93 8.92
CA LEU A 22 -5.60 -7.64 8.12
C LEU A 22 -6.01 -7.03 6.78
N PHE A 23 -5.39 -5.90 6.44
CA PHE A 23 -5.46 -5.26 5.12
C PHE A 23 -4.10 -5.31 4.44
N THR A 24 -4.04 -5.72 3.18
CA THR A 24 -2.85 -5.62 2.34
C THR A 24 -3.11 -4.62 1.22
N ILE A 25 -2.30 -3.56 1.13
CA ILE A 25 -2.55 -2.44 0.20
C ILE A 25 -1.36 -2.26 -0.75
N ASN A 26 -1.61 -2.45 -2.04
CA ASN A 26 -0.76 -1.99 -3.15
C ASN A 26 -1.63 -1.12 -4.05
N ALA A 27 -1.52 0.20 -3.92
CA ALA A 27 -2.37 1.14 -4.64
C ALA A 27 -1.62 2.44 -4.91
N GLY A 28 -1.66 2.90 -6.16
CA GLY A 28 -1.00 4.11 -6.62
C GLY A 28 -0.38 4.03 -8.02
N SER A 29 -0.14 2.83 -8.56
CA SER A 29 0.44 2.68 -9.92
C SER A 29 -0.43 3.35 -10.99
N ASN A 30 -1.75 3.24 -10.88
CA ASN A 30 -2.68 3.91 -11.79
C ASN A 30 -2.60 5.44 -11.66
N ASP A 31 -2.45 5.97 -10.45
CA ASP A 31 -2.26 7.40 -10.22
C ASP A 31 -0.97 7.89 -10.91
N CYS A 32 0.11 7.11 -10.82
CA CYS A 32 1.36 7.39 -11.53
C CYS A 32 1.17 7.35 -13.05
N ILE A 33 0.56 6.29 -13.60
CA ILE A 33 0.35 6.11 -15.05
C ILE A 33 -0.52 7.24 -15.62
N GLN A 34 -1.59 7.59 -14.92
CA GLN A 34 -2.60 8.56 -15.38
C GLN A 34 -2.30 10.00 -14.96
N SER A 35 -1.18 10.25 -14.25
CA SER A 35 -0.90 11.54 -13.60
C SER A 35 -2.03 12.02 -12.68
N HIS A 36 -2.77 11.10 -12.05
CA HIS A 36 -3.99 11.42 -11.33
C HIS A 36 -3.69 11.93 -9.91
N LYS A 37 -3.99 13.21 -9.65
CA LYS A 37 -3.99 13.81 -8.30
C LYS A 37 -2.74 13.43 -7.46
N LEU A 38 -1.55 13.46 -8.07
CA LEU A 38 -0.31 13.03 -7.41
C LEU A 38 0.02 13.88 -6.18
N VAL A 39 -0.21 15.19 -6.24
CA VAL A 39 -0.03 16.11 -5.11
C VAL A 39 -0.89 15.72 -3.90
N ALA A 40 -2.12 15.26 -4.15
CA ALA A 40 -3.06 14.83 -3.10
C ALA A 40 -2.96 13.34 -2.76
N PHE A 41 -1.99 12.60 -3.32
CA PHE A 41 -1.87 11.15 -3.10
C PHE A 41 -1.66 10.82 -1.62
N ARG A 42 -0.71 11.50 -0.96
CA ARG A 42 -0.38 11.24 0.44
C ARG A 42 -1.59 11.41 1.35
N GLU A 43 -2.32 12.52 1.19
CA GLU A 43 -3.53 12.80 1.95
C GLU A 43 -4.63 11.77 1.69
N ARG A 44 -4.84 11.36 0.42
CA ARG A 44 -5.83 10.32 0.09
C ARG A 44 -5.49 8.98 0.74
N MET A 45 -4.22 8.58 0.72
CA MET A 45 -3.78 7.34 1.34
C MET A 45 -3.92 7.40 2.87
N ASP A 46 -3.49 8.50 3.49
CA ASP A 46 -3.63 8.72 4.94
C ASP A 46 -5.09 8.60 5.41
N ASN A 47 -6.00 9.29 4.72
CA ASN A 47 -7.42 9.23 5.01
C ASN A 47 -8.02 7.82 4.80
N LEU A 48 -7.56 7.06 3.81
CA LEU A 48 -7.95 5.65 3.64
C LEU A 48 -7.52 4.84 4.86
N LEU A 49 -6.25 4.95 5.28
CA LEU A 49 -5.72 4.24 6.44
C LEU A 49 -6.50 4.57 7.72
N GLU A 50 -6.73 5.86 8.00
CA GLU A 50 -7.52 6.29 9.15
C GLU A 50 -8.95 5.75 9.11
N TYR A 51 -9.56 5.67 7.93
CA TYR A 51 -10.87 5.07 7.77
C TYR A 51 -10.87 3.57 8.08
N LEU A 52 -9.85 2.82 7.64
CA LEU A 52 -9.75 1.39 7.92
C LEU A 52 -9.67 1.14 9.43
N TRP A 53 -8.83 1.88 10.15
CA TRP A 53 -8.74 1.75 11.61
C TRP A 53 -9.95 2.31 12.34
N LYS A 54 -10.61 3.35 11.83
CA LYS A 54 -11.88 3.82 12.42
C LYS A 54 -12.96 2.73 12.34
N THR A 55 -12.99 1.97 11.26
CA THR A 55 -14.02 0.96 11.00
C THR A 55 -13.68 -0.40 11.61
N SER A 56 -12.39 -0.76 11.64
CA SER A 56 -11.87 -1.96 12.29
C SER A 56 -10.67 -1.59 13.19
N PRO A 57 -10.93 -1.15 14.45
CA PRO A 57 -9.90 -0.57 15.33
C PRO A 57 -8.70 -1.44 15.67
N LEU A 58 -8.86 -2.76 15.62
CA LEU A 58 -7.80 -3.73 15.92
C LEU A 58 -7.16 -4.32 14.68
N SER A 59 -7.54 -3.85 13.49
CA SER A 59 -6.99 -4.33 12.23
C SER A 59 -5.53 -3.94 12.06
N THR A 60 -4.79 -4.82 11.40
CA THR A 60 -3.42 -4.57 10.95
C THR A 60 -3.45 -4.12 9.48
N VAL A 61 -2.63 -3.15 9.12
CA VAL A 61 -2.39 -2.79 7.73
C VAL A 61 -0.98 -3.20 7.33
N ILE A 62 -0.84 -3.84 6.18
CA ILE A 62 0.44 -3.98 5.50
C ILE A 62 0.36 -3.11 4.26
N LEU A 63 1.12 -2.02 4.28
CA LEU A 63 1.19 -1.07 3.17
C LEU A 63 2.44 -1.35 2.37
N SER A 64 2.27 -1.61 1.07
CA SER A 64 3.39 -1.84 0.18
C SER A 64 3.80 -0.58 -0.55
N THR A 65 5.09 -0.48 -0.90
CA THR A 65 5.51 0.40 -1.99
C THR A 65 5.01 -0.14 -3.33
N LEU A 66 4.88 0.74 -4.30
CA LEU A 66 4.58 0.40 -5.69
C LEU A 66 5.76 -0.31 -6.34
N LEU A 67 5.46 -1.16 -7.31
CA LEU A 67 6.45 -1.78 -8.17
C LEU A 67 7.03 -0.75 -9.14
N LEU A 68 8.23 -1.03 -9.65
CA LEU A 68 8.78 -0.29 -10.77
C LEU A 68 7.95 -0.48 -12.04
N ILE A 69 8.03 0.51 -12.92
CA ILE A 69 7.42 0.49 -14.26
C ILE A 69 8.53 0.80 -15.28
N VAL A 70 8.47 0.20 -16.48
CA VAL A 70 9.49 0.37 -17.53
C VAL A 70 9.55 1.81 -18.05
N ASP A 71 8.41 2.49 -18.20
CA ASP A 71 8.38 3.89 -18.61
C ASP A 71 9.03 4.77 -17.54
N GLU A 72 10.17 5.37 -17.86
CA GLU A 72 10.99 6.14 -16.91
C GLU A 72 10.25 7.35 -16.32
N LYS A 73 9.37 8.01 -17.09
CA LYS A 73 8.60 9.18 -16.61
C LYS A 73 7.49 8.76 -15.66
N VAL A 74 6.93 7.57 -15.84
CA VAL A 74 5.99 7.00 -14.87
C VAL A 74 6.76 6.49 -13.65
N ASN A 75 7.91 5.86 -13.86
CA ASN A 75 8.72 5.31 -12.78
C ASN A 75 9.30 6.40 -11.86
N SER A 76 9.59 7.60 -12.37
CA SER A 76 9.96 8.72 -11.52
C SER A 76 8.85 9.10 -10.55
N ARG A 77 7.59 9.08 -11.00
CA ARG A 77 6.41 9.32 -10.15
C ARG A 77 6.22 8.18 -9.16
N VAL A 78 6.47 6.93 -9.56
CA VAL A 78 6.47 5.77 -8.66
C VAL A 78 7.47 5.96 -7.52
N LEU A 79 8.69 6.42 -7.82
CA LEU A 79 9.70 6.71 -6.81
C LEU A 79 9.25 7.80 -5.83
N ASP A 80 8.68 8.89 -6.33
CA ASP A 80 8.15 9.97 -5.48
C ASP A 80 7.01 9.47 -4.58
N ILE A 81 6.06 8.73 -5.14
CA ILE A 81 4.96 8.11 -4.38
C ILE A 81 5.50 7.12 -3.34
N ASN A 82 6.51 6.32 -3.68
CA ASN A 82 7.12 5.37 -2.75
C ASN A 82 7.80 6.07 -1.57
N ASN A 83 8.36 7.27 -1.76
CA ASN A 83 8.87 8.07 -0.65
C ASN A 83 7.72 8.52 0.27
N HIS A 84 6.62 9.03 -0.29
CA HIS A 84 5.44 9.40 0.50
C HIS A 84 4.83 8.22 1.27
N LEU A 85 4.80 7.02 0.68
CA LEU A 85 4.30 5.80 1.34
C LEU A 85 5.20 5.41 2.51
N ARG A 86 6.53 5.44 2.35
CA ARG A 86 7.48 5.16 3.43
C ARG A 86 7.35 6.18 4.57
N ASP A 87 7.27 7.47 4.24
CA ASP A 87 7.06 8.54 5.23
C ASP A 87 5.74 8.36 6.00
N LEU A 88 4.67 7.98 5.30
CA LEU A 88 3.38 7.73 5.92
C LEU A 88 3.43 6.53 6.87
N ILE A 89 4.13 5.46 6.51
CA ILE A 89 4.31 4.29 7.39
C ILE A 89 5.07 4.71 8.64
N MET A 90 6.20 5.42 8.52
CA MET A 90 6.97 5.90 9.67
C MET A 90 6.11 6.78 10.60
N LEU A 91 5.29 7.67 10.04
CA LEU A 91 4.35 8.49 10.80
C LEU A 91 3.34 7.62 11.57
N LYS A 92 2.71 6.64 10.90
CA LYS A 92 1.70 5.77 11.52
C LYS A 92 2.28 4.80 12.55
N GLU A 93 3.51 4.33 12.33
CA GLU A 93 4.26 3.57 13.34
C GLU A 93 4.51 4.44 14.59
N ALA A 94 4.91 5.70 14.43
CA ALA A 94 5.13 6.64 15.53
C ALA A 94 3.83 7.00 16.28
N GLU A 95 2.69 7.00 15.59
CA GLU A 95 1.35 7.13 16.19
C GLU A 95 0.87 5.85 16.91
N GLY A 96 1.65 4.76 16.87
CA GLY A 96 1.30 3.48 17.49
C GLY A 96 0.25 2.67 16.70
N LYS A 97 0.02 3.00 15.42
CA LYS A 97 -0.89 2.22 14.57
C LYS A 97 -0.28 0.86 14.22
N ARG A 98 -1.13 -0.15 14.03
CA ARG A 98 -0.73 -1.50 13.58
C ARG A 98 -0.46 -1.48 12.07
N ILE A 99 0.70 -0.98 11.67
CA ILE A 99 1.11 -0.91 10.26
C ILE A 99 2.48 -1.57 10.05
N VAL A 100 2.68 -2.21 8.88
CA VAL A 100 3.97 -2.76 8.47
C VAL A 100 4.24 -2.43 7.00
N LEU A 101 5.48 -2.04 6.68
CA LEU A 101 5.95 -1.88 5.31
C LEU A 101 6.19 -3.23 4.61
N ALA A 102 5.63 -3.38 3.42
CA ALA A 102 6.00 -4.40 2.42
C ALA A 102 6.76 -3.74 1.25
N ASP A 103 8.09 -3.66 1.33
CA ASP A 103 8.87 -2.89 0.35
C ASP A 103 9.10 -3.65 -0.97
N MET A 104 8.19 -3.46 -1.92
CA MET A 104 8.23 -4.03 -3.27
C MET A 104 9.28 -3.36 -4.16
N TYR A 105 9.59 -2.07 -3.93
CA TYR A 105 10.68 -1.36 -4.62
C TYR A 105 12.00 -1.55 -3.87
N SER A 106 12.45 -2.80 -3.75
CA SER A 106 13.67 -3.18 -3.02
C SER A 106 14.43 -4.27 -3.77
N THR A 107 15.59 -4.69 -3.26
CA THR A 107 16.35 -5.83 -3.82
C THR A 107 15.59 -7.16 -3.78
N LYS A 108 14.61 -7.30 -2.88
CA LYS A 108 13.77 -8.50 -2.74
C LYS A 108 12.54 -8.50 -3.64
N GLY A 109 12.12 -7.34 -4.14
CA GLY A 109 10.94 -7.19 -4.97
C GLY A 109 11.19 -7.35 -6.47
N PRO A 110 10.13 -7.27 -7.30
CA PRO A 110 10.21 -7.41 -8.75
C PRO A 110 11.19 -6.41 -9.40
N LYS A 111 11.85 -6.86 -10.48
CA LYS A 111 12.80 -6.17 -11.36
C LYS A 111 12.21 -6.01 -12.75
N LEU A 112 12.90 -5.27 -13.64
CA LEU A 112 12.45 -5.03 -15.01
C LEU A 112 12.14 -6.34 -15.76
N ASP A 113 13.01 -7.34 -15.64
CA ASP A 113 12.84 -8.66 -16.28
C ASP A 113 11.72 -9.50 -15.66
N ASP A 114 11.18 -9.06 -14.51
CA ASP A 114 10.04 -9.69 -13.86
C ASP A 114 8.70 -9.10 -14.33
N LEU A 115 8.69 -8.23 -15.35
CA LEU A 115 7.50 -7.60 -15.90
C LEU A 115 7.12 -8.20 -17.26
N MET A 116 5.83 -8.44 -17.47
CA MET A 116 5.29 -9.03 -18.70
C MET A 116 5.07 -7.98 -19.79
N ASP A 117 4.52 -6.82 -19.42
CA ASP A 117 4.14 -5.74 -20.34
C ASP A 117 4.77 -4.38 -19.96
N GLY A 118 5.77 -4.42 -19.07
CA GLY A 118 6.44 -3.25 -18.52
C GLY A 118 5.70 -2.56 -17.36
N THR A 119 4.54 -3.08 -16.94
CA THR A 119 3.81 -2.61 -15.75
C THR A 119 3.43 -3.77 -14.82
N HIS A 120 2.89 -4.85 -15.38
CA HIS A 120 2.40 -5.98 -14.63
C HIS A 120 3.48 -7.07 -14.49
N PRO A 121 3.61 -7.69 -13.30
CA PRO A 121 4.54 -8.80 -13.10
C PRO A 121 4.23 -10.01 -13.99
N ASN A 122 5.27 -10.75 -14.35
CA ASN A 122 5.16 -12.14 -14.76
C ASN A 122 5.13 -13.06 -13.53
N ASP A 123 5.11 -14.38 -13.74
CA ASP A 123 5.05 -15.36 -12.66
C ASP A 123 6.19 -15.23 -11.64
N ASP A 124 7.41 -14.94 -12.09
CA ASP A 124 8.56 -14.77 -11.19
C ASP A 124 8.48 -13.46 -10.40
N GLY A 125 7.97 -12.40 -11.01
CA GLY A 125 7.62 -11.17 -10.32
C GLY A 125 6.55 -11.36 -9.27
N TYR A 126 5.47 -12.10 -9.57
CA TYR A 126 4.44 -12.41 -8.58
C TYR A 126 4.97 -13.29 -7.43
N LYS A 127 5.89 -14.23 -7.69
CA LYS A 127 6.58 -14.97 -6.62
C LYS A 127 7.35 -14.01 -5.71
N LYS A 128 8.11 -13.07 -6.26
CA LYS A 128 8.84 -12.05 -5.48
C LYS A 128 7.90 -11.19 -4.63
N MET A 129 6.78 -10.74 -5.21
CA MET A 129 5.75 -10.03 -4.43
C MET A 129 5.22 -10.87 -3.28
N ALA A 130 4.91 -12.15 -3.53
CA ALA A 130 4.41 -13.06 -2.51
C ALA A 130 5.41 -13.22 -1.34
N TYR A 131 6.71 -13.32 -1.63
CA TYR A 131 7.74 -13.34 -0.58
C TYR A 131 7.77 -12.05 0.24
N VAL A 132 7.70 -10.89 -0.40
CA VAL A 132 7.69 -9.58 0.32
C VAL A 132 6.44 -9.45 1.19
N TRP A 133 5.26 -9.84 0.69
CA TRP A 133 4.04 -9.87 1.49
C TRP A 133 4.16 -10.80 2.69
N PHE A 134 4.67 -12.01 2.46
CA PHE A 134 4.83 -13.02 3.51
C PHE A 134 5.78 -12.54 4.63
N ASP A 135 6.95 -11.98 4.27
CA ASP A 135 7.89 -11.38 5.23
C ASP A 135 7.20 -10.30 6.07
N ALA A 136 6.41 -9.42 5.45
CA ALA A 136 5.70 -8.35 6.15
C ALA A 136 4.59 -8.88 7.09
N ILE A 137 3.86 -9.91 6.68
CA ILE A 137 2.85 -10.59 7.52
C ILE A 137 3.53 -11.24 8.73
N GLN A 138 4.67 -11.89 8.52
CA GLN A 138 5.44 -12.50 9.61
C GLN A 138 5.98 -11.44 10.58
N LYS A 139 6.43 -10.29 10.07
CA LYS A 139 6.81 -9.14 10.92
C LYS A 139 5.62 -8.62 11.73
N ALA A 140 4.44 -8.46 11.13
CA ALA A 140 3.23 -8.07 11.85
C ALA A 140 2.87 -9.06 12.97
N ARG A 141 3.02 -10.36 12.70
CA ARG A 141 2.83 -11.41 13.71
C ARG A 141 3.84 -11.29 14.86
N ALA A 142 5.12 -11.11 14.55
CA ALA A 142 6.17 -10.94 15.56
C ALA A 142 5.97 -9.68 16.42
N ASN A 143 5.39 -8.62 15.85
CA ASN A 143 5.00 -7.41 16.58
C ASN A 143 3.73 -7.58 17.44
N GLY A 144 3.09 -8.76 17.42
CA GLY A 144 1.87 -9.02 18.18
C GLY A 144 0.61 -8.38 17.59
N PHE A 145 0.64 -7.90 16.35
CA PHE A 145 -0.48 -7.12 15.77
C PHE A 145 -1.75 -7.94 15.47
N PHE A 146 -1.65 -9.28 15.52
CA PHE A 146 -2.80 -10.19 15.40
C PHE A 146 -3.41 -10.60 16.75
N LEU A 147 -2.81 -10.17 17.86
CA LEU A 147 -3.36 -10.40 19.19
C LEU A 147 -4.51 -9.41 19.45
N ARG A 148 -5.56 -9.91 20.09
CA ARG A 148 -6.75 -9.14 20.46
C ARG A 148 -6.64 -8.64 21.88
#